data_AF-A0A198A6Y4-F1
#
_entry.id   AF-A0A198A6Y4-F1
#
_cell.length_a   1.000
_cell.length_b   1.000
_cell.length_c   1.000
_cell.angle_alpha   90.00
_cell.angle_beta   90.00
_cell.angle_gamma   90.00
#
_symmetry.space_group_name_H-M   'P 1'
#
loop_
_entity.id
_entity.type
_entity.pdbx_description
1 polymer ?
#
loop_
_entity_poly.entity_id
_entity_poly.type
_entity_poly.pdbx_seq_one_letter_code
_entity_poly.pdbx_strand_id
1 'polypeptide(L)'
;MQSTQKVKMMKARYDWKSTKRWFKFKYLLLLRAKGGPSMVARGFSIGLFVEMFTLPTAGFAFVLIFPLVYLLRANLPAALIGFVFGKVIYIPFSILNKQVGEYLVPKHFKIYLIHHLPHLLSNIIRSGLDLIVGGMVVGLVLGIIAYFPVVLLLKYHTNRRKEKRRIRKDQLAPAESKE
;
A
#
# COMPACT_ATOMS: atom_id res chain seq x y z
N MET A 1 46.60 -31.31 33.35
CA MET A 1 46.25 -30.82 31.99
C MET A 1 45.34 -31.87 31.36
N GLN A 2 44.09 -31.69 30.93
CA GLN A 2 43.20 -30.55 30.67
C GLN A 2 41.75 -31.01 30.91
N SER A 3 40.92 -30.17 31.55
CA SER A 3 39.47 -30.42 31.66
C SER A 3 38.75 -29.91 30.41
N THR A 4 38.21 -30.80 29.61
CA THR A 4 37.41 -30.49 28.42
C THR A 4 36.02 -29.96 28.80
N GLN A 5 35.85 -28.64 28.73
CA GLN A 5 34.54 -27.99 28.84
C GLN A 5 33.68 -28.30 27.60
N LYS A 6 32.61 -29.07 27.79
CA LYS A 6 31.57 -29.26 26.76
C LYS A 6 30.72 -27.99 26.66
N VAL A 7 30.90 -27.22 25.58
CA VAL A 7 30.07 -26.06 25.25
C VAL A 7 28.65 -26.54 24.91
N LYS A 8 27.69 -26.24 25.79
CA LYS A 8 26.28 -26.60 25.64
C LYS A 8 25.64 -25.66 24.60
N MET A 9 25.51 -26.12 23.36
CA MET A 9 24.81 -25.35 22.32
C MET A 9 23.33 -25.18 22.67
N MET A 10 22.93 -23.99 23.15
CA MET A 10 21.52 -23.61 23.29
C MET A 10 20.91 -23.45 21.89
N LYS A 11 20.18 -24.47 21.41
CA LYS A 11 19.31 -24.33 20.25
C LYS A 11 18.25 -23.28 20.56
N ALA A 12 18.37 -22.10 19.93
CA ALA A 12 17.36 -21.06 19.97
C ALA A 12 16.05 -21.59 19.37
N ARG A 13 15.12 -22.01 20.23
CA ARG A 13 13.78 -22.45 19.82
C ARG A 13 13.02 -21.22 19.34
N TYR A 14 12.77 -21.13 18.03
CA TYR A 14 12.02 -20.03 17.42
C TYR A 14 10.54 -20.11 17.87
N ASP A 15 10.17 -19.33 18.88
CA ASP A 15 8.81 -19.31 19.43
C ASP A 15 7.88 -18.42 18.58
N TRP A 16 7.05 -19.06 17.76
CA TRP A 16 6.02 -18.42 16.92
C TRP A 16 5.05 -17.51 17.70
N LYS A 17 4.86 -17.75 19.00
CA LYS A 17 4.01 -16.89 19.84
C LYS A 17 4.64 -15.51 20.07
N SER A 18 5.97 -15.43 20.07
CA SER A 18 6.73 -14.19 20.23
C SER A 18 6.55 -13.27 19.01
N THR A 19 6.66 -13.83 17.80
CA THR A 19 6.47 -13.09 16.54
C THR A 19 5.06 -12.50 16.45
N LYS A 20 4.02 -13.30 16.80
CA LYS A 20 2.63 -12.82 16.82
C LYS A 20 2.40 -11.69 17.84
N ARG A 21 3.03 -11.76 19.02
CA ARG A 21 2.99 -10.69 20.03
C ARG A 21 3.70 -9.43 19.54
N TRP A 22 4.86 -9.57 18.91
CA TRP A 22 5.64 -8.45 18.38
C TRP A 22 4.90 -7.72 17.25
N PHE A 23 4.31 -8.46 16.29
CA PHE A 23 3.46 -7.89 15.25
C PHE A 23 2.23 -7.20 15.85
N LYS A 24 1.59 -7.82 16.86
CA LYS A 24 0.46 -7.22 17.58
C LYS A 24 0.89 -5.93 18.30
N PHE A 25 2.09 -5.87 18.87
CA PHE A 25 2.62 -4.70 19.55
C PHE A 25 2.90 -3.57 18.54
N LYS A 26 3.58 -3.85 17.42
CA LYS A 26 3.78 -2.86 16.33
C LYS A 26 2.46 -2.37 15.75
N TYR A 27 1.49 -3.25 15.55
CA TYR A 27 0.14 -2.90 15.13
C TYR A 27 -0.57 -2.00 16.15
N LEU A 28 -0.48 -2.31 17.44
CA LEU A 28 -1.04 -1.47 18.52
C LEU A 28 -0.36 -0.10 18.63
N LEU A 29 0.94 -0.04 18.37
CA LEU A 29 1.74 1.19 18.38
C LEU A 29 1.36 2.09 17.18
N LEU A 30 1.16 1.49 16.00
CA LEU A 30 0.61 2.17 14.82
C LEU A 30 -0.81 2.71 15.08
N LEU A 31 -1.68 1.95 15.74
CA LEU A 31 -3.05 2.37 16.04
C LEU A 31 -3.15 3.44 17.15
N ARG A 32 -2.14 3.53 18.03
CA ARG A 32 -2.07 4.55 19.10
C ARG A 32 -1.38 5.84 18.66
N ALA A 33 -0.48 5.78 17.69
CA ALA A 33 0.15 6.97 17.13
C ALA A 33 -0.91 7.86 16.44
N LYS A 34 -0.93 9.16 16.77
CA LYS A 34 -1.67 10.17 16.00
C LYS A 34 -1.23 10.07 14.54
N GLY A 35 -2.06 9.50 13.67
CA GLY A 35 -1.75 9.31 12.24
C GLY A 35 -1.77 7.87 11.71
N GLY A 36 -1.92 6.83 12.55
CA GLY A 36 -1.95 5.42 12.10
C GLY A 36 -2.90 5.13 10.92
N PRO A 37 -4.19 5.51 10.99
CA PRO A 37 -5.14 5.35 9.89
C PRO A 37 -4.72 6.07 8.60
N SER A 38 -4.12 7.26 8.73
CA SER A 38 -3.64 8.05 7.59
C SER A 38 -2.44 7.40 6.90
N MET A 39 -1.49 6.85 7.67
CA MET A 39 -0.33 6.12 7.14
C MET A 39 -0.72 4.88 6.32
N VAL A 40 -1.73 4.16 6.80
CA VAL A 40 -2.30 2.98 6.14
C VAL A 40 -3.04 3.39 4.87
N ALA A 41 -3.87 4.43 4.93
CA ALA A 41 -4.57 4.94 3.76
C ALA A 41 -3.62 5.47 2.68
N ARG A 42 -2.56 6.21 3.05
CA ARG A 42 -1.51 6.64 2.11
C ARG A 42 -0.87 5.43 1.44
N GLY A 43 -0.54 4.39 2.21
CA GLY A 43 0.00 3.15 1.66
C GLY A 43 -0.95 2.55 0.62
N PHE A 44 -2.21 2.34 0.99
CA PHE A 44 -3.23 1.81 0.09
C PHE A 44 -3.36 2.62 -1.21
N SER A 45 -3.44 3.95 -1.10
CA SER A 45 -3.50 4.86 -2.25
C SER A 45 -2.28 4.75 -3.16
N ILE A 46 -1.06 4.65 -2.61
CA ILE A 46 0.17 4.45 -3.39
C ILE A 46 0.12 3.12 -4.14
N GLY A 47 -0.29 2.04 -3.48
CA GLY A 47 -0.41 0.73 -4.11
C GLY A 47 -1.38 0.71 -5.28
N LEU A 48 -2.55 1.33 -5.09
CA LEU A 48 -3.58 1.45 -6.12
C LEU A 48 -3.10 2.33 -7.29
N PHE A 49 -2.47 3.48 -6.99
CA PHE A 49 -1.87 4.36 -7.99
C PHE A 49 -0.83 3.64 -8.84
N VAL A 50 0.13 2.96 -8.21
CA VAL A 50 1.19 2.24 -8.93
C VAL A 50 0.59 1.19 -9.85
N GLU A 51 -0.41 0.44 -9.37
CA GLU A 51 -1.00 -0.62 -10.18
C GLU A 51 -1.68 -0.13 -11.46
N MET A 52 -2.26 1.08 -11.46
CA MET A 52 -2.97 1.62 -12.63
C MET A 52 -2.08 1.85 -13.85
N PHE A 53 -0.76 1.96 -13.69
CA PHE A 53 0.17 2.10 -14.82
C PHE A 53 1.23 1.00 -14.91
N THR A 54 1.36 0.11 -13.90
CA THR A 54 2.41 -0.92 -13.92
C THR A 54 2.03 -2.23 -14.62
N LEU A 55 0.75 -2.56 -14.75
CA LEU A 55 0.31 -3.74 -15.49
C LEU A 55 0.77 -3.78 -16.96
N PRO A 56 0.83 -2.66 -17.69
CA PRO A 56 1.49 -2.57 -19.00
C PRO A 56 3.00 -2.86 -18.99
N THR A 57 3.68 -2.78 -17.84
CA THR A 57 5.15 -2.81 -17.71
C THR A 57 5.73 -4.11 -17.13
N ALA A 58 4.97 -5.21 -17.09
CA ALA A 58 5.50 -6.56 -16.81
C ALA A 58 6.28 -6.74 -15.46
N GLY A 59 5.88 -6.06 -14.37
CA GLY A 59 6.31 -6.42 -13.01
C GLY A 59 7.21 -5.43 -12.26
N PHE A 60 7.47 -4.23 -12.80
CA PHE A 60 8.24 -3.18 -12.11
C PHE A 60 7.52 -2.51 -10.91
N ALA A 61 6.37 -3.04 -10.48
CA ALA A 61 5.58 -2.46 -9.40
C ALA A 61 6.36 -2.31 -8.09
N PHE A 62 7.15 -3.31 -7.69
CA PHE A 62 7.92 -3.24 -6.44
C PHE A 62 8.97 -2.13 -6.49
N VAL A 63 9.63 -1.94 -7.64
CA VAL A 63 10.64 -0.90 -7.85
C VAL A 63 10.05 0.49 -7.62
N LEU A 64 8.75 0.67 -7.85
CA LEU A 64 8.03 1.92 -7.61
C LEU A 64 7.42 1.99 -6.21
N ILE A 65 6.76 0.94 -5.74
CA ILE A 65 6.08 0.92 -4.43
C ILE A 65 7.08 1.16 -3.29
N PHE A 66 8.25 0.49 -3.29
CA PHE A 66 9.19 0.60 -2.17
C PHE A 66 9.70 2.05 -1.96
N PRO A 67 10.24 2.74 -2.98
CA PRO A 67 10.66 4.14 -2.84
C PRO A 67 9.51 5.08 -2.47
N LEU A 68 8.35 4.96 -3.12
CA LEU A 68 7.21 5.84 -2.82
C LEU A 68 6.72 5.66 -1.38
N VAL A 69 6.64 4.41 -0.90
CA VAL A 69 6.24 4.12 0.48
C VAL A 69 7.26 4.67 1.47
N TYR A 70 8.56 4.53 1.20
CA TYR A 70 9.61 5.07 2.06
C TYR A 70 9.58 6.61 2.09
N LEU A 71 9.52 7.25 0.91
CA LEU A 71 9.53 8.71 0.74
C LEU A 71 8.32 9.37 1.40
N LEU A 72 7.12 8.83 1.16
CA LEU A 72 5.87 9.36 1.71
C LEU A 72 5.59 8.88 3.14
N ARG A 73 6.55 8.15 3.74
CA ARG A 73 6.45 7.51 5.06
C ARG A 73 5.13 6.77 5.20
N ALA A 74 4.76 5.94 4.22
CA ALA A 74 3.51 5.19 4.20
C ALA A 74 3.67 3.78 4.76
N ASN A 75 2.56 3.04 4.88
CA ASN A 75 2.58 1.65 5.34
C ASN A 75 2.74 0.68 4.15
N LEU A 76 3.86 -0.06 4.11
CA LEU A 76 4.15 -1.02 3.03
C LEU A 76 3.10 -2.14 2.91
N PRO A 77 2.69 -2.86 3.97
CA PRO A 77 1.61 -3.83 3.88
C PRO A 77 0.32 -3.27 3.29
N ALA A 78 -0.06 -2.05 3.67
CA ALA A 78 -1.23 -1.39 3.14
C ALA A 78 -1.09 -1.07 1.63
N ALA A 79 0.10 -0.70 1.17
CA ALA A 79 0.39 -0.51 -0.24
C ALA A 79 0.28 -1.81 -1.03
N LEU A 80 0.78 -2.93 -0.50
CA LEU A 80 0.60 -4.23 -1.15
C LEU A 80 -0.88 -4.64 -1.24
N ILE A 81 -1.68 -4.35 -0.21
CA ILE A 81 -3.13 -4.57 -0.25
C ILE A 81 -3.79 -3.69 -1.33
N GLY A 82 -3.44 -2.40 -1.38
CA GLY A 82 -3.93 -1.49 -2.42
C GLY A 82 -3.55 -1.91 -3.82
N PHE A 83 -2.35 -2.45 -3.99
CA PHE A 83 -1.85 -3.01 -5.25
C PHE A 83 -2.65 -4.24 -5.70
N VAL A 84 -2.89 -5.20 -4.79
CA VAL A 84 -3.71 -6.38 -5.08
C VAL A 84 -5.16 -5.98 -5.38
N PHE A 85 -5.71 -5.01 -4.65
CA PHE A 85 -7.04 -4.45 -4.93
C PHE A 85 -7.08 -3.78 -6.31
N GLY A 86 -6.01 -3.07 -6.67
CA GLY A 86 -5.79 -2.47 -7.99
C GLY A 86 -5.99 -3.47 -9.12
N LYS A 87 -5.52 -4.72 -8.98
CA LYS A 87 -5.71 -5.78 -9.99
C LYS A 87 -7.18 -6.06 -10.30
N VAL A 88 -8.01 -6.09 -9.27
CA VAL A 88 -9.45 -6.39 -9.41
C VAL A 88 -10.16 -5.27 -10.17
N ILE A 89 -9.78 -4.02 -9.91
CA ILE A 89 -10.40 -2.86 -10.55
C ILE A 89 -9.72 -2.48 -11.87
N TYR A 90 -8.53 -3.00 -12.19
CA TYR A 90 -7.76 -2.53 -13.33
C TYR A 90 -8.46 -2.74 -14.66
N ILE A 91 -9.08 -3.90 -14.88
CA ILE A 91 -9.70 -4.26 -16.16
C ILE A 91 -10.72 -3.18 -16.61
N PRO A 92 -11.74 -2.80 -15.81
CA PRO A 92 -12.68 -1.77 -16.21
C PRO A 92 -12.03 -0.39 -16.36
N PHE A 93 -11.05 -0.05 -15.51
CA PHE A 93 -10.36 1.24 -15.58
C PHE A 93 -9.34 1.35 -16.72
N SER A 94 -8.86 0.24 -17.27
CA SER A 94 -7.90 0.23 -18.38
C SER A 94 -8.45 0.90 -19.65
N ILE A 95 -9.77 0.84 -19.85
CA ILE A 95 -10.47 1.54 -20.95
C ILE A 95 -10.36 3.05 -20.74
N LEU A 96 -10.59 3.53 -19.52
CA LEU A 96 -10.44 4.94 -19.16
C LEU A 96 -8.99 5.39 -19.27
N ASN A 97 -8.03 4.57 -18.82
CA ASN A 97 -6.61 4.85 -18.97
C ASN A 97 -6.26 5.05 -20.45
N LYS A 98 -6.73 4.18 -21.35
CA LYS A 98 -6.49 4.33 -22.78
C LYS A 98 -7.10 5.60 -23.35
N GLN A 99 -8.35 5.93 -23.01
CA GLN A 99 -9.02 7.14 -23.47
C GLN A 99 -8.30 8.42 -23.01
N VAL A 100 -7.95 8.47 -21.73
CA VAL A 100 -7.24 9.59 -21.12
C VAL A 100 -5.83 9.73 -21.72
N GLY A 101 -5.13 8.62 -21.94
CA GLY A 101 -3.82 8.60 -22.58
C GLY A 101 -3.85 9.05 -24.03
N GLU A 102 -4.82 8.59 -24.82
CA GLU A 102 -4.96 9.02 -26.22
C GLU A 102 -5.25 10.52 -26.34
N TYR A 103 -6.01 11.07 -25.40
CA TYR A 103 -6.29 12.51 -25.34
C TYR A 103 -5.05 13.33 -24.92
N LEU A 104 -4.27 12.84 -23.97
CA LEU A 104 -3.10 13.54 -23.42
C LEU A 104 -1.85 13.44 -24.30
N VAL A 105 -1.62 12.31 -24.98
CA VAL A 105 -0.39 12.09 -25.74
C VAL A 105 -0.56 12.59 -27.18
N PRO A 106 0.14 13.68 -27.58
CA PRO A 106 -0.03 14.28 -28.90
C PRO A 106 0.41 13.33 -30.02
N LYS A 107 -0.34 13.30 -31.13
CA LYS A 107 -0.10 12.40 -32.26
C LYS A 107 1.28 12.60 -32.90
N HIS A 108 1.77 13.84 -32.96
CA HIS A 108 3.08 14.17 -33.54
C HIS A 108 4.26 13.58 -32.74
N PHE A 109 4.15 13.52 -31.41
CA PHE A 109 5.16 12.90 -30.55
C PHE A 109 5.25 11.39 -30.79
N LYS A 110 4.09 10.74 -31.03
CA LYS A 110 4.01 9.31 -31.36
C LYS A 110 4.71 9.02 -32.70
N ILE A 111 4.49 9.84 -33.72
CA ILE A 111 5.07 9.66 -35.06
C ILE A 111 6.60 9.77 -35.03
N TYR A 112 7.15 10.71 -34.24
CA TYR A 112 8.60 10.85 -34.06
C TYR A 112 9.24 9.60 -33.43
N LEU A 113 8.60 9.05 -32.38
CA LEU A 113 9.05 7.80 -31.75
C LEU A 113 8.99 6.60 -32.70
N ILE A 114 7.95 6.53 -33.54
CA ILE A 114 7.74 5.41 -34.48
C ILE A 114 8.80 5.40 -35.58
N HIS A 115 9.27 6.56 -36.04
CA HIS A 115 10.25 6.64 -37.13
C HIS A 115 11.65 6.08 -36.76
N HIS A 116 11.97 6.00 -35.46
CA HIS A 116 13.25 5.46 -34.97
C HIS A 116 13.18 3.99 -34.54
N LEU A 117 12.02 3.34 -34.65
CA LEU A 117 11.79 1.97 -34.14
C LEU A 117 11.16 1.07 -35.21
N PRO A 118 11.47 -0.25 -35.22
CA PRO A 118 10.94 -1.18 -36.21
C PRO A 118 9.41 -1.34 -36.10
N HIS A 119 8.73 -1.54 -37.23
CA HIS A 119 7.26 -1.54 -37.35
C HIS A 119 6.53 -2.49 -36.38
N LEU A 120 7.13 -3.63 -36.00
CA LEU A 120 6.56 -4.56 -35.02
C LEU A 120 6.40 -3.97 -33.61
N LEU A 121 7.29 -3.04 -33.19
CA LEU A 121 7.24 -2.41 -31.87
C LEU A 121 6.32 -1.18 -31.84
N SER A 122 6.04 -0.57 -33.00
CA SER A 122 5.30 0.69 -33.09
C SER A 122 3.89 0.63 -32.48
N ASN A 123 3.15 -0.46 -32.73
CA ASN A 123 1.78 -0.63 -32.24
C ASN A 123 1.74 -0.94 -30.73
N ILE A 124 2.72 -1.69 -30.23
CA ILE A 124 2.84 -2.03 -28.80
C ILE A 124 3.22 -0.78 -28.01
N ILE A 125 4.18 0.00 -28.50
CA ILE A 125 4.61 1.25 -27.85
C ILE A 125 3.49 2.28 -27.86
N ARG A 126 2.75 2.42 -28.97
CA ARG A 126 1.62 3.35 -29.05
C ARG A 126 0.54 3.02 -28.02
N SER A 127 0.10 1.76 -27.96
CA SER A 127 -0.92 1.36 -26.98
C SER A 127 -0.39 1.33 -25.55
N GLY A 128 0.88 1.01 -25.35
CA GLY A 128 1.51 0.98 -24.04
C GLY A 128 1.68 2.38 -23.44
N LEU A 129 2.12 3.36 -24.23
CA LEU A 129 2.28 4.75 -23.78
C LEU A 129 0.95 5.37 -23.37
N ASP A 130 -0.11 5.15 -24.14
CA ASP A 130 -1.44 5.66 -23.80
C ASP A 130 -1.93 5.07 -22.46
N LEU A 131 -1.74 3.76 -22.27
CA LEU A 131 -2.09 3.10 -21.01
C LEU A 131 -1.26 3.58 -19.82
N ILE A 132 0.03 3.85 -20.00
CA ILE A 132 0.91 4.34 -18.94
C ILE A 132 0.53 5.78 -18.56
N VAL A 133 0.46 6.69 -19.54
CA VAL A 133 0.16 8.11 -19.28
C VAL A 133 -1.23 8.27 -18.69
N GLY A 134 -2.23 7.60 -19.29
CA GLY A 134 -3.58 7.64 -18.74
C GLY A 134 -3.69 6.93 -17.40
N GLY A 135 -2.98 5.82 -17.20
CA GLY A 135 -2.91 5.11 -15.93
C GLY A 135 -2.29 5.94 -14.80
N MET A 136 -1.30 6.78 -15.09
CA MET A 136 -0.76 7.73 -14.12
C MET A 136 -1.81 8.77 -13.70
N VAL A 137 -2.55 9.35 -14.65
CA VAL A 137 -3.57 10.36 -14.37
C VAL A 137 -4.75 9.76 -13.61
N VAL A 138 -5.35 8.70 -14.16
CA VAL A 138 -6.49 8.01 -13.55
C VAL A 138 -6.10 7.41 -12.21
N GLY A 139 -4.92 6.78 -12.13
CA GLY A 139 -4.40 6.23 -10.88
C GLY A 139 -4.19 7.28 -9.80
N LEU A 140 -3.76 8.49 -10.16
CA LEU A 140 -3.57 9.57 -9.20
C LEU A 140 -4.92 10.05 -8.65
N VAL A 141 -5.91 10.23 -9.53
CA VAL A 141 -7.29 10.56 -9.14
C VAL A 141 -7.89 9.48 -8.26
N LEU A 142 -7.80 8.20 -8.67
CA LEU A 142 -8.28 7.07 -7.88
C LEU A 142 -7.56 6.94 -6.55
N GLY A 143 -6.24 7.14 -6.51
CA GLY A 143 -5.45 7.10 -5.29
C GLY A 143 -5.90 8.16 -4.28
N ILE A 144 -6.17 9.39 -4.75
CA ILE A 144 -6.71 10.48 -3.93
C ILE A 144 -8.11 10.13 -3.43
N ILE A 145 -9.00 9.66 -4.32
CA ILE A 145 -10.37 9.27 -3.95
C ILE A 145 -10.35 8.14 -2.92
N ALA A 146 -9.51 7.12 -3.12
CA ALA A 146 -9.40 5.95 -2.24
C ALA A 146 -8.83 6.28 -0.85
N TYR A 147 -8.08 7.37 -0.70
CA TYR A 147 -7.54 7.78 0.59
C TYR A 147 -8.66 8.06 1.61
N PHE A 148 -9.70 8.79 1.21
CA PHE A 148 -10.80 9.18 2.09
C PHE A 148 -11.59 8.01 2.70
N PRO A 149 -12.15 7.06 1.91
CA PRO A 149 -12.91 5.94 2.47
C PRO A 149 -12.03 5.04 3.33
N VAL A 150 -10.75 4.83 2.96
CA VAL A 150 -9.83 4.02 3.76
C VAL A 150 -9.54 4.68 5.12
N VAL A 151 -9.30 6.00 5.15
CA VAL A 151 -9.15 6.73 6.42
C VAL A 151 -10.43 6.66 7.26
N LEU A 152 -11.60 6.87 6.65
CA LEU A 152 -12.89 6.84 7.34
C LEU A 152 -13.16 5.47 7.96
N LEU A 153 -13.02 4.40 7.19
CA LEU A 153 -13.22 3.02 7.62
C LEU A 153 -12.27 2.65 8.78
N LEU A 154 -11.00 3.02 8.67
CA LEU A 154 -10.00 2.74 9.69
C LEU A 154 -10.22 3.56 10.97
N LYS A 155 -10.61 4.83 10.85
CA LYS A 155 -10.96 5.67 12.00
C LYS A 155 -12.19 5.14 12.73
N TYR A 156 -13.23 4.77 11.99
CA TYR A 156 -14.44 4.17 12.55
C TYR A 156 -14.11 2.90 13.35
N HIS A 157 -13.31 2.01 12.76
CA HIS A 157 -12.94 0.76 13.42
C HIS A 157 -12.04 0.99 14.65
N THR A 158 -11.16 2.00 14.60
CA THR A 158 -10.27 2.35 15.71
C THR A 158 -11.02 3.00 16.86
N ASN A 159 -12.00 3.87 16.57
CA ASN A 159 -12.82 4.56 17.57
C ASN A 159 -13.68 3.58 18.37
N ARG A 160 -14.34 2.62 17.71
CA ARG A 160 -15.11 1.57 18.38
C ARG A 160 -14.27 0.75 19.38
N ARG A 161 -12.98 0.52 19.09
CA ARG A 161 -12.08 -0.19 20.02
C ARG A 161 -11.63 0.68 21.19
N LYS A 162 -11.48 1.99 21.00
CA LYS A 162 -11.17 2.92 22.09
C LYS A 162 -12.34 3.06 23.05
N GLU A 163 -13.55 3.11 22.52
CA GLU A 163 -14.79 3.19 23.29
C GLU A 163 -14.99 1.96 24.19
N LYS A 164 -14.84 0.75 23.64
CA LYS A 164 -14.87 -0.50 24.43
C LYS A 164 -13.80 -0.58 25.53
N ARG A 165 -12.65 0.10 25.35
CA ARG A 165 -11.58 0.16 26.35
C ARG A 165 -11.86 1.22 27.42
N ARG A 166 -12.51 2.35 27.07
CA ARG A 166 -12.98 3.34 28.04
C ARG A 166 -14.05 2.73 28.94
N ILE A 167 -15.07 2.11 28.36
CA ILE A 167 -16.13 1.43 29.11
C ILE A 167 -15.56 0.39 30.09
N ARG A 168 -14.59 -0.42 29.67
CA ARG A 168 -13.91 -1.37 30.58
C ARG A 168 -13.09 -0.68 31.68
N LYS A 169 -12.50 0.49 31.41
CA LYS A 169 -11.74 1.25 32.41
C LYS A 169 -12.69 1.91 33.41
N ASP A 170 -13.82 2.43 32.95
CA ASP A 170 -14.86 3.05 33.79
C ASP A 170 -15.55 2.00 34.67
N GLN A 171 -15.69 0.75 34.20
CA GLN A 171 -16.17 -0.39 35.01
C GLN A 171 -15.15 -0.92 36.04
N LEU A 172 -13.86 -0.64 35.83
CA LEU A 172 -12.77 -1.08 36.71
C LEU A 172 -12.30 0.04 37.66
N ALA A 173 -12.77 1.27 37.47
CA ALA A 173 -12.61 2.33 38.45
C ALA A 173 -13.51 1.96 39.64
N PRO A 174 -12.96 1.69 40.84
CA PRO A 174 -13.78 1.51 42.02
C PRO A 174 -14.67 2.73 42.15
N ALA A 175 -15.93 2.53 42.53
CA ALA A 175 -16.77 3.63 42.98
C ALA A 175 -16.07 4.27 44.19
N GLU A 176 -15.26 5.31 43.94
CA GLU A 176 -14.68 6.12 45.00
C GLU A 176 -15.86 6.77 45.75
N SER A 177 -16.09 6.21 46.93
CA SER A 177 -16.45 6.92 48.16
C SER A 177 -17.40 8.11 47.95
N LYS A 178 -18.69 7.81 47.88
CA LYS A 178 -19.67 8.72 48.47
C LYS A 178 -19.85 8.28 49.92
N GLU A 179 -18.97 8.82 50.78
CA GLU A 179 -19.33 9.06 52.19
C GLU A 179 -20.35 10.20 52.26
#